data_AF-A0A653ERJ6-F1
#
_entry.id   AF-A0A653ERJ6-F1
#
_cell.length_a   1.000
_cell.length_b   1.000
_cell.length_c   1.000
_cell.angle_alpha   90.00
_cell.angle_beta   90.00
_cell.angle_gamma   90.00
#
_symmetry.space_group_name_H-M   'P 1'
#
loop_
_entity.id
_entity.type
_entity.pdbx_description
1 polymer ?
#
loop_
_entity_poly.entity_id
_entity_poly.type
_entity_poly.pdbx_seq_one_letter_code
_entity_poly.pdbx_strand_id
1 'polypeptide(L)'
;MDVDAATAEAWGYVDRALPADELRPFVDKLAAQIASAPAATIAAAKRAVDAALTADLTTGLRIEDQLFRETLAQPVAHERLQAIIDAGAQTRAFELGDT
;
A
#
# COMPACT_ATOMS: atom_id res chain seq x y z
N MET A 1 -18.51 16.78 -21.08
CA MET A 1 -17.63 17.89 -20.73
C MET A 1 -16.27 17.29 -20.53
N ASP A 2 -15.29 17.71 -21.31
CA ASP A 2 -13.90 17.31 -21.12
C ASP A 2 -13.30 18.17 -20.00
N VAL A 3 -12.48 17.57 -19.15
CA VAL A 3 -11.85 18.20 -17.99
C VAL A 3 -10.35 17.90 -18.06
N ASP A 4 -9.51 18.87 -17.71
CA ASP A 4 -8.06 18.67 -17.66
C ASP A 4 -7.62 17.81 -16.45
N ALA A 5 -6.43 17.23 -16.53
CA ALA A 5 -5.93 16.31 -15.50
C ALA A 5 -5.78 16.97 -14.12
N ALA A 6 -5.36 18.24 -14.07
CA ALA A 6 -5.17 18.96 -12.82
C ALA A 6 -6.51 19.19 -12.09
N THR A 7 -7.55 19.53 -12.84
CA THR A 7 -8.91 19.67 -12.32
C THR A 7 -9.46 18.32 -11.84
N ALA A 8 -9.23 17.25 -12.61
CA ALA A 8 -9.65 15.90 -12.22
C ALA A 8 -8.97 15.43 -10.91
N GLU A 9 -7.68 15.71 -10.73
CA GLU A 9 -6.95 15.43 -9.48
C GLU A 9 -7.53 16.24 -8.31
N ALA A 10 -7.77 17.54 -8.50
CA ALA A 10 -8.31 18.41 -7.44
C ALA A 10 -9.69 17.97 -6.95
N TRP A 11 -10.48 17.30 -7.80
CA TRP A 11 -11.77 16.72 -7.44
C TRP A 11 -11.68 15.33 -6.81
N GLY A 12 -10.49 14.70 -6.82
CA GLY A 12 -10.29 13.31 -6.42
C GLY A 12 -10.85 12.31 -7.44
N TYR A 13 -11.08 12.75 -8.69
CA TYR A 13 -11.52 11.85 -9.76
C TYR A 13 -10.37 10.96 -10.28
N VAL A 14 -9.14 11.44 -10.17
CA VAL A 14 -7.90 10.66 -10.32
C VAL A 14 -6.99 10.93 -9.13
N ASP A 15 -6.10 9.99 -8.80
CA ASP A 15 -5.23 10.12 -7.63
C ASP A 15 -4.12 11.19 -7.80
N ARG A 16 -3.64 11.39 -9.04
CA ARG A 16 -2.56 12.32 -9.35
C ARG A 16 -2.51 12.68 -10.83
N ALA A 17 -2.32 13.96 -11.15
CA ALA A 17 -1.94 14.42 -12.48
C ALA A 17 -0.42 14.57 -12.56
N LEU A 18 0.18 14.10 -13.66
CA LEU A 18 1.63 14.13 -13.87
C LEU A 18 1.95 14.72 -15.25
N PRO A 19 3.14 15.34 -15.43
CA PRO A 19 3.68 15.62 -16.74
C PRO A 19 3.69 14.34 -17.61
N ALA A 20 3.43 14.51 -18.91
CA ALA A 20 3.24 13.38 -19.82
C ALA A 20 4.47 12.45 -19.90
N ASP A 21 5.67 13.03 -19.80
CA ASP A 21 6.96 12.34 -19.79
C ASP A 21 7.28 11.64 -18.47
N GLU A 22 6.65 12.04 -17.36
CA GLU A 22 6.81 11.42 -16.05
C GLU A 22 5.78 10.31 -15.76
N LEU A 23 4.63 10.35 -16.44
CA LEU A 23 3.51 9.45 -16.18
C LEU A 23 3.91 7.97 -16.31
N ARG A 24 4.56 7.60 -17.42
CA ARG A 24 4.89 6.19 -17.67
C ARG A 24 5.95 5.67 -16.68
N PRO A 25 7.09 6.35 -16.45
CA PRO A 25 8.04 5.95 -15.41
C PRO A 25 7.42 5.84 -14.01
N PHE A 26 6.52 6.77 -13.66
CA PHE A 26 5.84 6.74 -12.36
C PHE A 26 4.94 5.51 -12.23
N VAL A 27 4.10 5.24 -13.23
CA VAL A 27 3.17 4.10 -13.23
C VAL A 27 3.94 2.77 -13.20
N ASP A 28 5.02 2.65 -13.98
CA ASP A 28 5.84 1.43 -13.99
C ASP A 28 6.47 1.18 -12.59
N LYS A 29 6.98 2.23 -11.93
CA LYS A 29 7.51 2.14 -10.57
C LYS A 29 6.43 1.74 -9.55
N LEU A 30 5.27 2.40 -9.60
CA LEU A 30 4.15 2.12 -8.69
C LEU A 30 3.63 0.68 -8.86
N ALA A 31 3.46 0.23 -10.11
CA ALA A 31 3.02 -1.12 -10.40
C ALA A 31 4.02 -2.16 -9.89
N ALA A 32 5.33 -1.93 -10.08
CA ALA A 32 6.38 -2.81 -9.56
C ALA A 32 6.40 -2.84 -8.02
N GLN A 33 6.18 -1.70 -7.36
CA GLN A 33 6.06 -1.62 -5.90
C GLN A 33 4.88 -2.43 -5.39
N ILE A 34 3.70 -2.28 -5.98
CA ILE A 34 2.51 -3.07 -5.62
C ILE A 34 2.76 -4.56 -5.86
N ALA A 35 3.31 -4.92 -7.03
CA ALA A 35 3.60 -6.31 -7.40
C ALA A 35 4.69 -6.97 -6.52
N SER A 36 5.50 -6.18 -5.81
CA SER A 36 6.49 -6.69 -4.85
C SER A 36 5.85 -7.28 -3.60
N ALA A 37 4.57 -7.01 -3.31
CA ALA A 37 3.84 -7.60 -2.19
C ALA A 37 3.31 -8.99 -2.55
N PRO A 38 3.21 -9.93 -1.58
CA PRO A 38 2.54 -11.20 -1.81
C PRO A 38 1.08 -11.00 -2.28
N ALA A 39 0.64 -11.77 -3.27
CA ALA A 39 -0.70 -11.63 -3.85
C ALA A 39 -1.82 -11.77 -2.80
N ALA A 40 -1.64 -12.65 -1.81
CA ALA A 40 -2.56 -12.82 -0.71
C ALA A 40 -2.68 -11.55 0.16
N THR A 41 -1.57 -10.83 0.38
CA THR A 41 -1.57 -9.55 1.11
C THR A 41 -2.33 -8.47 0.35
N ILE A 42 -2.16 -8.38 -0.98
CA ILE A 42 -2.91 -7.43 -1.83
C ILE A 42 -4.41 -7.75 -1.78
N ALA A 43 -4.79 -9.02 -1.85
CA ALA A 43 -6.19 -9.43 -1.76
C ALA A 43 -6.81 -9.12 -0.39
N ALA A 44 -6.06 -9.33 0.70
CA ALA A 44 -6.48 -8.98 2.05
C ALA A 44 -6.66 -7.47 2.22
N ALA A 45 -5.72 -6.65 1.74
CA ALA A 45 -5.83 -5.20 1.79
C ALA A 45 -7.07 -4.67 1.07
N LYS A 46 -7.38 -5.21 -0.13
CA LYS A 46 -8.62 -4.86 -0.86
C LYS A 46 -9.87 -5.18 -0.04
N ARG A 47 -9.93 -6.38 0.55
CA ARG A 47 -11.07 -6.79 1.39
C ARG A 47 -11.23 -5.90 2.63
N ALA A 48 -10.14 -5.45 3.24
CA ALA A 48 -10.20 -4.55 4.39
C ALA A 48 -10.79 -3.18 4.01
N VAL A 49 -10.38 -2.62 2.86
CA VAL A 49 -10.93 -1.36 2.33
C VAL A 49 -12.42 -1.51 1.99
N ASP A 50 -12.81 -2.59 1.31
CA ASP A 50 -14.22 -2.85 0.97
C ASP A 50 -15.08 -2.98 2.23
N ALA A 51 -14.56 -3.63 3.28
CA ALA A 51 -15.23 -3.74 4.57
C ALA A 51 -15.40 -2.37 5.26
N ALA A 52 -14.37 -1.52 5.21
CA ALA A 52 -14.43 -0.18 5.80
C ALA A 52 -15.50 0.72 5.14
N LEU A 53 -15.82 0.49 3.87
CA LEU A 53 -16.85 1.22 3.13
C LEU A 53 -18.28 0.73 3.39
N THR A 54 -18.44 -0.51 3.86
CA THR A 54 -19.75 -1.19 3.90
C THR A 54 -20.21 -1.55 5.32
N ALA A 55 -19.28 -1.74 6.25
CA ALA A 55 -19.56 -2.10 7.63
C ALA A 55 -19.50 -0.87 8.56
N ASP A 56 -20.07 -0.99 9.76
CA ASP A 56 -19.81 -0.03 10.82
C ASP A 56 -18.33 -0.09 11.26
N LEU A 57 -17.84 1.00 11.86
CA LEU A 57 -16.43 1.13 12.24
C LEU A 57 -15.93 -0.04 13.10
N THR A 58 -16.73 -0.53 14.06
CA THR A 58 -16.29 -1.60 14.96
C THR A 58 -16.15 -2.91 14.21
N THR A 59 -17.11 -3.22 13.33
CA THR A 59 -17.06 -4.42 12.49
C THR A 59 -15.93 -4.34 11.46
N GLY A 60 -15.75 -3.20 10.81
CA GLY A 60 -14.67 -2.96 9.85
C GLY A 60 -13.29 -3.19 10.47
N LEU A 61 -13.03 -2.63 11.66
CA LEU A 61 -11.76 -2.82 12.37
C LEU A 61 -11.51 -4.27 12.78
N ARG A 62 -12.56 -5.02 13.14
CA ARG A 62 -12.42 -6.46 13.44
C ARG A 62 -12.06 -7.26 12.19
N ILE A 63 -12.66 -6.93 11.05
CA ILE A 63 -12.33 -7.56 9.76
C ILE A 63 -10.89 -7.24 9.37
N GLU A 64 -10.47 -5.98 9.51
CA GLU A 64 -9.09 -5.56 9.25
C GLU A 64 -8.08 -6.30 10.13
N ASP A 65 -8.29 -6.37 11.46
CA ASP A 65 -7.41 -7.09 12.39
C ASP A 65 -7.30 -8.59 12.02
N GLN A 66 -8.42 -9.23 11.66
CA GLN A 66 -8.41 -10.61 11.21
C GLN A 66 -7.55 -10.78 9.94
N LEU A 67 -7.81 -9.96 8.91
CA LEU A 67 -7.08 -10.02 7.63
C LEU A 67 -5.58 -9.74 7.83
N PHE A 68 -5.24 -8.78 8.68
CA PHE A 68 -3.86 -8.48 9.04
C PHE A 68 -3.18 -9.70 9.68
N ARG A 69 -3.80 -10.33 10.69
CA ARG A 69 -3.27 -11.54 11.34
C ARG A 69 -3.09 -12.70 10.37
N GLU A 70 -4.04 -12.91 9.45
CA GLU A 70 -3.94 -13.93 8.40
C GLU A 70 -2.73 -13.69 7.50
N THR A 71 -2.44 -12.44 7.14
CA THR A 71 -1.26 -12.10 6.33
C THR A 71 0.05 -12.21 7.13
N LEU A 72 0.04 -11.82 8.40
CA LEU A 72 1.20 -11.87 9.29
C LEU A 72 1.62 -13.32 9.60
N ALA A 73 0.67 -14.25 9.66
CA ALA A 73 0.95 -15.67 9.88
C ALA A 73 1.61 -16.37 8.68
N GLN A 74 1.75 -15.71 7.53
CA GLN A 74 2.40 -16.31 6.35
C GLN A 74 3.93 -16.33 6.52
N PRO A 75 4.62 -17.40 6.11
CA PRO A 75 6.08 -17.50 6.24
C PRO A 75 6.84 -16.30 5.63
N VAL A 76 6.37 -15.82 4.48
CA VAL A 76 6.97 -14.66 3.78
C VAL A 76 6.94 -13.37 4.62
N ALA A 77 5.95 -13.20 5.50
CA ALA A 77 5.90 -12.03 6.38
C ALA A 77 7.03 -12.10 7.42
N HIS A 78 7.25 -13.27 8.01
CA HIS A 78 8.35 -13.50 8.95
C HIS A 78 9.72 -13.34 8.29
N GLU A 79 9.91 -13.90 7.08
CA GLU A 79 11.15 -13.75 6.32
C GLU A 79 11.47 -12.28 6.02
N ARG A 80 10.47 -11.51 5.58
CA ARG A 80 10.64 -10.07 5.28
C ARG A 80 10.90 -9.24 6.53
N LEU A 81 10.21 -9.54 7.64
CA LEU A 81 10.46 -8.90 8.93
C LEU A 81 11.87 -9.19 9.44
N GLN A 82 12.36 -10.43 9.29
CA GLN A 82 13.73 -10.74 9.67
C GLN A 82 14.73 -10.00 8.78
N ALA A 83 14.51 -9.98 7.46
CA ALA A 83 15.39 -9.30 6.52
C ALA A 83 15.51 -7.79 6.80
N ILE A 84 14.42 -7.12 7.19
CA ILE A 84 14.48 -5.68 7.50
C ILE A 84 15.18 -5.41 8.84
N ILE A 85 15.01 -6.30 9.83
CA ILE A 85 15.75 -6.23 11.10
C ILE A 85 17.26 -6.45 10.84
N ASP A 86 17.62 -7.42 10.02
CA ASP A 86 19.03 -7.69 9.65
C ASP A 86 19.65 -6.53 8.88
N ALA A 87 18.84 -5.78 8.12
CA ALA A 87 19.24 -4.54 7.45
C ALA A 87 19.38 -3.34 8.40
N GLY A 88 19.07 -3.50 9.69
CA GLY A 88 19.26 -2.47 10.71
C GLY A 88 17.99 -1.70 11.09
N ALA A 89 16.80 -2.16 10.70
CA ALA A 89 15.55 -1.58 11.20
C ALA A 89 15.53 -1.52 12.73
N GLN A 90 14.84 -0.52 13.28
CA GLN A 90 14.82 -0.20 14.71
C GLN A 90 16.15 0.34 15.27
N THR A 91 17.17 0.58 14.44
CA THR A 91 18.36 1.36 14.83
C THR A 91 18.17 2.83 14.49
N ARG A 92 18.78 3.73 15.27
CA ARG A 92 18.65 5.19 15.02
C ARG A 92 19.08 5.59 13.60
N ALA A 93 20.16 5.04 13.08
CA ALA A 93 20.69 5.40 11.76
C ALA A 93 19.74 4.98 10.63
N PHE A 94 19.20 3.77 10.69
CA PHE A 94 18.25 3.27 9.71
C PHE A 94 16.94 4.07 9.70
N GLU A 95 16.39 4.36 10.87
CA GLU A 95 15.14 5.15 10.99
C GLU A 95 15.31 6.62 10.56
N LEU A 96 16.54 7.16 10.58
CA LEU A 96 16.85 8.49 10.02
C LEU A 96 17.08 8.46 8.51
N GLY A 97 17.19 7.27 7.89
CA GLY A 97 17.51 7.12 6.47
C GLY A 97 18.98 7.39 6.13
N ASP A 98 19.88 7.26 7.12
CA ASP A 98 21.32 7.52 6.97
C ASP A 98 22.07 6.34 6.33
N THR A 99 21.39 5.22 6.06
CA THR A 99 21.91 3.95 5.50
C THR A 99 21.43 3.68 4.10
#